data_AF-A0A6P2C1J5-F1
#
_entry.id   AF-A0A6P2C1J5-F1
#
_cell.length_a   1.000
_cell.length_b   1.000
_cell.length_c   1.000
_cell.angle_alpha   90.00
_cell.angle_beta   90.00
_cell.angle_gamma   90.00
#
_symmetry.space_group_name_H-M   'P 1'
#
loop_
_entity.id
_entity.type
_entity.pdbx_description
1 polymer ?
#
loop_
_entity_poly.entity_id
_entity_poly.type
_entity_poly.pdbx_seq_one_letter_code
_entity_poly.pdbx_strand_id
1 'polypeptide(L)'
;MPGKRAGGVVVYTFGRTVAGRRGEASELLQLFIPDGRAESGPRPEVCAADMDAALTWWAGALDRLFTEVTDPAGYAKADGTYSAKDNFEALLSIEQAFRNVQSLSAHVRDSHVRRLLLFDTLDMLEGLRRPRFQRMCELSYAERALREMTGLMSEAAGRVLLPRATQAVAALRQLQDGFFALSRLQNGGLLVPNKNGTERVMSLEMAVSAYLRVLRNGGHAYGGRPQPADGVLLAAHDGDIPAGLADLAYLYLLQLLARPQDLRHRRAARQTTAGGP
;
A
#
# COMPACT_ATOMS: atom_id res chain seq x y z
N MET A 1 -40.25 -1.58 11.03
CA MET A 1 -39.09 -1.10 11.82
C MET A 1 -38.09 -0.44 10.88
N PRO A 2 -38.02 0.89 10.79
CA PRO A 2 -37.05 1.57 9.95
C PRO A 2 -35.69 1.62 10.66
N GLY A 3 -34.63 1.15 10.00
CA GLY A 3 -33.26 1.13 10.53
C GLY A 3 -32.73 2.55 10.78
N LYS A 4 -32.24 2.79 11.99
CA LYS A 4 -31.50 4.02 12.34
C LYS A 4 -30.26 4.12 11.44
N ARG A 5 -30.20 5.16 10.61
CA ARG A 5 -28.94 5.59 9.97
C ARG A 5 -27.98 6.01 11.09
N ALA A 6 -26.79 5.42 11.13
CA ALA A 6 -25.71 5.91 11.98
C ALA A 6 -25.43 7.37 11.57
N GLY A 7 -25.54 8.29 12.54
CA GLY A 7 -25.41 9.72 12.31
C GLY A 7 -24.04 10.07 11.74
N GLY A 8 -24.01 10.69 10.56
CA GLY A 8 -22.82 11.36 10.05
C GLY A 8 -22.69 12.73 10.72
N VAL A 9 -21.50 13.02 11.24
CA VAL A 9 -21.16 14.36 11.74
C VAL A 9 -20.68 15.20 10.56
N VAL A 10 -21.42 16.24 10.21
CA VAL A 10 -20.98 17.27 9.26
C VAL A 10 -20.40 18.42 10.08
N VAL A 11 -19.11 18.70 9.90
CA VAL A 11 -18.43 19.83 10.54
C VAL A 11 -18.29 20.95 9.51
N TYR A 12 -19.04 22.04 9.68
CA TYR A 12 -18.83 23.27 8.92
C TYR A 12 -17.72 24.09 9.56
N THR A 13 -16.68 24.41 8.79
CA THR A 13 -15.60 25.29 9.24
C THR A 13 -15.53 26.49 8.31
N PHE A 14 -15.94 27.64 8.83
CA PHE A 14 -15.92 28.92 8.11
C PHE A 14 -14.48 29.42 7.96
N GLY A 15 -13.73 28.86 7.00
CA GLY A 15 -12.44 29.40 6.55
C GLY A 15 -11.22 29.05 7.42
N ARG A 16 -11.27 28.01 8.25
CA ARG A 16 -10.10 27.48 8.98
C ARG A 16 -10.01 25.97 8.85
N THR A 17 -8.84 25.47 8.43
CA THR A 17 -8.54 24.03 8.38
C THR A 17 -8.61 23.41 9.77
N VAL A 18 -9.71 22.74 10.06
CA VAL A 18 -9.81 21.82 11.20
C VAL A 18 -9.20 20.50 10.76
N ALA A 19 -8.17 20.01 11.46
CA ALA A 19 -7.78 18.63 11.28
C ALA A 19 -9.00 17.76 11.56
N GLY A 20 -9.35 16.87 10.63
CA GLY A 20 -10.37 15.84 10.87
C GLY A 20 -9.91 14.93 12.00
N ARG A 21 -10.11 15.33 13.26
CA ARG A 21 -9.66 14.65 14.49
C ARG A 21 -10.54 15.12 15.65
N ARG A 22 -11.36 14.22 16.19
CA ARG A 22 -11.72 14.28 17.61
C ARG A 22 -10.77 13.34 18.35
N GLY A 23 -9.98 13.89 19.25
CA GLY A 23 -8.99 13.22 20.09
C GLY A 23 -9.56 12.48 21.29
N GLU A 24 -10.86 12.24 21.37
CA GLU A 24 -11.44 11.46 22.48
C GLU A 24 -11.77 10.05 21.99
N ALA A 25 -11.45 9.06 22.81
CA ALA A 25 -12.04 7.74 22.70
C ALA A 25 -13.56 7.91 22.80
N SER A 26 -14.30 7.61 21.72
CA SER A 26 -15.76 7.71 21.77
C SER A 26 -16.38 6.63 22.66
N GLU A 27 -15.60 5.60 23.00
CA GLU A 27 -15.99 4.46 23.83
C GLU A 27 -14.81 4.00 24.69
N LEU A 28 -15.10 3.52 25.92
CA LEU A 28 -14.08 3.02 26.86
C LEU A 28 -13.21 1.89 26.28
N LEU A 29 -13.75 1.09 25.36
CA LEU A 29 -13.00 0.04 24.67
C LEU A 29 -11.84 0.60 23.82
N GLN A 30 -11.95 1.84 23.34
CA GLN A 30 -10.90 2.49 22.55
C GLN A 30 -9.71 2.93 23.41
N LEU A 31 -9.81 2.91 24.74
CA LEU A 31 -8.68 3.13 25.65
C LEU A 31 -7.74 1.91 25.76
N PHE A 32 -8.21 0.73 25.34
CA PHE A 32 -7.43 -0.51 25.39
C PHE A 32 -6.77 -0.85 24.05
N ILE A 33 -7.01 -0.05 23.00
CA ILE A 33 -6.31 -0.20 21.73
C ILE A 33 -4.94 0.45 21.89
N PRO A 34 -3.82 -0.28 21.70
CA PRO A 34 -2.49 0.30 21.74
C PRO A 34 -2.42 1.54 20.86
N ASP A 35 -1.76 2.60 21.34
CA ASP A 35 -1.69 3.86 20.60
C ASP A 35 -1.18 3.62 19.17
N GLY A 36 -2.01 3.97 18.19
CA GLY A 36 -1.61 4.01 16.79
C GLY A 36 -0.68 5.18 16.53
N ARG A 37 -0.95 5.98 15.49
CA ARG A 37 -0.16 7.18 15.22
C ARG A 37 -0.39 8.23 16.32
N ALA A 38 0.42 8.21 17.38
CA ALA A 38 0.32 9.10 18.54
C ALA A 38 0.43 10.59 18.14
N GLU A 39 1.20 10.89 17.10
CA GLU A 39 1.43 12.25 16.64
C GLU A 39 0.62 12.60 15.38
N SER A 40 -0.08 13.72 15.46
CA SER A 40 -0.51 14.42 14.25
C SER A 40 0.75 14.93 13.55
N GLY A 41 1.20 14.25 12.50
CA GLY A 41 2.29 14.75 11.66
C GLY A 41 2.02 16.18 11.18
N PRO A 42 3.05 16.88 10.68
CA PRO A 42 2.92 18.27 10.24
C PRO A 42 1.74 18.42 9.29
N ARG A 43 0.84 19.36 9.61
CA ARG A 43 -0.28 19.67 8.75
C ARG A 43 0.28 20.40 7.52
N PRO A 44 0.08 19.88 6.31
CA PRO A 44 0.51 20.62 5.13
C PRO A 44 -0.27 21.94 5.09
N GLU A 45 0.45 23.04 4.89
CA GLU A 45 -0.18 24.32 4.58
C GLU A 45 -0.73 24.22 3.17
N VAL A 46 -2.05 24.13 3.06
CA VAL A 46 -2.76 24.00 1.77
C VAL A 46 -3.75 25.15 1.65
N CYS A 47 -3.80 25.75 0.45
CA CYS A 47 -4.81 26.75 0.11
C CYS A 47 -5.93 26.15 -0.76
N ALA A 48 -6.97 26.92 -1.04
CA ALA A 48 -8.07 26.47 -1.89
C ALA A 48 -7.59 26.02 -3.28
N ALA A 49 -6.64 26.74 -3.88
CA ALA A 49 -6.08 26.40 -5.19
C ALA A 49 -5.34 25.06 -5.20
N ASP A 50 -4.70 24.66 -4.09
CA ASP A 50 -4.06 23.36 -3.96
C ASP A 50 -5.09 22.23 -3.97
N MET A 51 -6.20 22.44 -3.26
CA MET A 51 -7.32 21.49 -3.22
C MET A 51 -7.99 21.34 -4.58
N ASP A 52 -8.23 22.45 -5.29
CA ASP A 52 -8.80 22.43 -6.64
C ASP A 52 -7.89 21.67 -7.61
N ALA A 53 -6.57 21.91 -7.55
CA ALA A 53 -5.60 21.19 -8.37
C ALA A 53 -5.57 19.68 -8.03
N ALA A 54 -5.62 19.32 -6.75
CA ALA A 54 -5.66 17.93 -6.31
C ALA A 54 -6.93 17.20 -6.76
N LEU A 55 -8.09 17.83 -6.61
CA LEU A 55 -9.38 17.29 -7.07
C LEU A 55 -9.40 17.12 -8.59
N THR A 56 -8.91 18.11 -9.33
CA THR A 56 -8.81 18.06 -10.79
C THR A 56 -7.92 16.90 -11.23
N TRP A 57 -6.74 16.73 -10.61
CA TRP A 57 -5.86 15.61 -10.89
C TRP A 57 -6.53 14.27 -10.59
N TRP A 58 -7.18 14.16 -9.42
CA TRP A 58 -7.84 12.93 -8.99
C TRP A 58 -8.98 12.52 -9.91
N ALA A 59 -9.84 13.46 -10.29
CA ALA A 59 -10.94 13.24 -11.22
C ALA A 59 -10.41 12.79 -12.60
N GLY A 60 -9.40 13.48 -13.13
CA GLY A 60 -8.79 13.10 -14.40
C GLY A 60 -8.09 11.73 -14.35
N ALA A 61 -7.50 11.37 -13.21
CA ALA A 61 -6.89 10.05 -13.02
C ALA A 61 -7.92 8.93 -12.96
N LEU A 62 -9.06 9.16 -12.29
CA LEU A 62 -10.19 8.23 -12.29
C LEU A 62 -10.79 8.06 -13.69
N ASP A 63 -10.98 9.15 -14.44
CA ASP A 63 -11.48 9.09 -15.81
C ASP A 63 -10.60 8.23 -16.73
N ARG A 64 -9.27 8.43 -16.66
CA ARG A 64 -8.31 7.57 -17.38
C ARG A 64 -8.39 6.11 -16.92
N LEU A 65 -8.50 5.86 -15.61
CA LEU A 65 -8.65 4.49 -15.10
C LEU A 65 -9.93 3.82 -15.62
N PHE A 66 -11.05 4.54 -15.61
CA PHE A 66 -12.32 4.04 -16.11
C PHE A 66 -12.25 3.74 -17.61
N THR A 67 -11.60 4.61 -18.39
CA THR A 67 -11.34 4.36 -19.81
C THR A 67 -10.63 3.02 -20.04
N GLU A 68 -9.62 2.68 -19.23
CA GLU A 68 -8.83 1.45 -19.39
C GLU A 68 -9.52 0.18 -18.84
N VAL A 69 -10.27 0.30 -17.73
CA VAL A 69 -10.95 -0.87 -17.12
C VAL A 69 -12.26 -1.18 -17.82
N THR A 70 -12.94 -0.21 -18.41
CA THR A 70 -14.24 -0.45 -19.07
C THR A 70 -14.11 -0.76 -20.56
N ASP A 71 -12.92 -0.64 -21.14
CA ASP A 71 -12.64 -0.98 -22.53
C ASP A 71 -12.82 -2.50 -22.79
N PRO A 72 -13.85 -2.91 -23.55
CA PRO A 72 -14.13 -4.32 -23.80
C PRO A 72 -13.03 -5.01 -24.62
N ALA A 73 -12.27 -4.27 -25.44
CA ALA A 73 -11.17 -4.84 -26.22
C ALA A 73 -10.06 -5.39 -25.31
N GLY A 74 -9.90 -4.82 -24.11
CA GLY A 74 -8.98 -5.30 -23.09
C GLY A 74 -9.32 -6.68 -22.50
N TYR A 75 -10.52 -7.21 -22.78
CA TYR A 75 -11.02 -8.48 -22.25
C TYR A 75 -11.47 -9.46 -23.34
N ALA A 76 -11.01 -9.27 -24.58
CA ALA A 76 -11.18 -10.27 -25.62
C ALA A 76 -10.39 -11.56 -25.26
N LYS A 77 -10.95 -12.72 -25.56
CA LYS A 77 -10.26 -14.02 -25.48
C LYS A 77 -9.44 -14.24 -26.75
N ALA A 78 -8.69 -15.34 -26.80
CA ALA A 78 -7.90 -15.71 -27.97
C ALA A 78 -8.75 -15.90 -29.25
N ASP A 79 -10.02 -16.27 -29.11
CA ASP A 79 -11.00 -16.39 -30.19
C ASP A 79 -11.66 -15.05 -30.58
N GLY A 80 -11.24 -13.93 -29.98
CA GLY A 80 -11.80 -12.60 -30.19
C GLY A 80 -13.09 -12.31 -29.43
N THR A 81 -13.63 -13.26 -28.67
CA THR A 81 -14.88 -13.05 -27.91
C THR A 81 -14.63 -12.29 -26.60
N TYR A 82 -15.54 -11.38 -26.25
CA TYR A 82 -15.44 -10.61 -25.00
C TYR A 82 -15.73 -11.48 -23.77
N SER A 83 -14.86 -11.39 -22.75
CA SER A 83 -15.02 -12.07 -21.46
C SER A 83 -15.62 -11.13 -20.41
N ALA A 84 -16.95 -11.16 -20.26
CA ALA A 84 -17.65 -10.39 -19.24
C ALA A 84 -17.19 -10.73 -17.80
N LYS A 85 -16.86 -12.00 -17.56
CA LYS A 85 -16.32 -12.48 -16.28
C LYS A 85 -15.02 -11.76 -15.93
N ASP A 86 -14.05 -11.76 -16.85
CA ASP A 86 -12.72 -11.17 -16.57
C ASP A 86 -12.80 -9.66 -16.39
N ASN A 87 -13.71 -8.98 -17.10
CA ASN A 87 -13.99 -7.57 -16.89
C ASN A 87 -14.57 -7.30 -15.49
N PHE A 88 -15.59 -8.08 -15.12
CA PHE A 88 -16.22 -7.93 -13.81
C PHE A 88 -15.25 -8.21 -12.65
N GLU A 89 -14.41 -9.23 -12.76
CA GLU A 89 -13.35 -9.53 -11.77
C GLU A 89 -12.34 -8.38 -11.64
N ALA A 90 -11.98 -7.72 -12.75
CA ALA A 90 -11.10 -6.55 -12.72
C ALA A 90 -11.74 -5.34 -12.04
N LEU A 91 -13.03 -5.07 -12.32
CA LEU A 91 -13.79 -4.00 -11.67
C LEU A 91 -13.88 -4.22 -10.15
N LEU A 92 -14.23 -5.43 -9.70
CA LEU A 92 -14.28 -5.78 -8.28
C LEU A 92 -12.93 -5.63 -7.58
N SER A 93 -11.86 -6.05 -8.26
CA SER A 93 -10.50 -5.94 -7.72
C SER A 93 -10.08 -4.47 -7.55
N ILE A 94 -10.44 -3.59 -8.50
CA ILE A 94 -10.16 -2.16 -8.39
C ILE A 94 -11.00 -1.55 -7.26
N GLU A 95 -12.32 -1.81 -7.25
CA GLU A 95 -13.21 -1.32 -6.20
C GLU A 95 -12.68 -1.68 -4.81
N GLN A 96 -12.29 -2.94 -4.62
CA GLN A 96 -11.78 -3.41 -3.33
C GLN A 96 -10.44 -2.75 -2.97
N ALA A 97 -9.57 -2.44 -3.95
CA ALA A 97 -8.32 -1.72 -3.68
C ALA A 97 -8.59 -0.30 -3.17
N PHE A 98 -9.55 0.41 -3.78
CA PHE A 98 -10.01 1.72 -3.28
C PHE A 98 -10.61 1.63 -1.88
N ARG A 99 -11.48 0.64 -1.64
CA ARG A 99 -12.08 0.42 -0.32
C ARG A 99 -11.03 0.15 0.75
N ASN A 100 -10.03 -0.68 0.48
CA ASN A 100 -8.97 -0.96 1.45
C ASN A 100 -8.17 0.31 1.77
N VAL A 101 -7.80 1.11 0.76
CA VAL A 101 -7.08 2.38 0.99
C VAL A 101 -7.93 3.42 1.74
N GLN A 102 -9.24 3.44 1.50
CA GLN A 102 -10.17 4.25 2.29
C GLN A 102 -10.23 3.76 3.74
N SER A 103 -10.35 2.45 3.97
CA SER A 103 -10.35 1.84 5.31
C SER A 103 -9.04 2.11 6.06
N LEU A 104 -7.88 2.06 5.37
CA LEU A 104 -6.59 2.46 5.95
C LEU A 104 -6.61 3.90 6.49
N SER A 105 -7.36 4.78 5.83
CA SER A 105 -7.53 6.18 6.21
C SER A 105 -8.52 6.35 7.36
N ALA A 106 -9.47 5.42 7.53
CA ALA A 106 -10.44 5.42 8.62
C ALA A 106 -9.88 4.83 9.93
N HIS A 107 -8.99 3.83 9.84
CA HIS A 107 -8.44 3.11 11.00
C HIS A 107 -7.13 3.69 11.55
N VAL A 108 -6.94 5.02 11.55
CA VAL A 108 -5.66 5.69 11.90
C VAL A 108 -5.10 5.28 13.28
N ARG A 109 -5.98 4.93 14.22
CA ARG A 109 -5.63 4.53 15.60
C ARG A 109 -5.23 3.06 15.75
N ASP A 110 -5.54 2.22 14.78
CA ASP A 110 -5.27 0.79 14.84
C ASP A 110 -4.17 0.41 13.86
N SER A 111 -2.93 0.44 14.34
CA SER A 111 -1.75 0.10 13.54
C SER A 111 -1.77 -1.36 13.07
N HIS A 112 -2.38 -2.26 13.86
CA HIS A 112 -2.51 -3.67 13.52
C HIS A 112 -3.44 -3.88 12.33
N VAL A 113 -4.67 -3.34 12.40
CA VAL A 113 -5.64 -3.39 11.30
C VAL A 113 -5.09 -2.70 10.06
N ARG A 114 -4.41 -1.55 10.21
CA ARG A 114 -3.76 -0.88 9.08
C ARG A 114 -2.68 -1.73 8.43
N ARG A 115 -1.91 -2.50 9.21
CA ARG A 115 -0.91 -3.42 8.67
C ARG A 115 -1.55 -4.59 7.91
N LEU A 116 -2.65 -5.16 8.41
CA LEU A 116 -3.38 -6.21 7.69
C LEU A 116 -3.95 -5.68 6.36
N LEU A 117 -4.62 -4.53 6.40
CA LEU A 117 -5.16 -3.88 5.21
C LEU A 117 -4.06 -3.48 4.20
N LEU A 118 -2.87 -3.11 4.66
CA LEU A 118 -1.71 -2.91 3.80
C LEU A 118 -1.42 -4.20 3.01
N PHE A 119 -1.24 -5.33 3.70
CA PHE A 119 -0.91 -6.60 3.03
C PHE A 119 -1.99 -7.04 2.04
N ASP A 120 -3.26 -6.97 2.44
CA ASP A 120 -4.39 -7.28 1.55
C ASP A 120 -4.39 -6.38 0.30
N THR A 121 -4.11 -5.09 0.47
CA THR A 121 -4.06 -4.15 -0.67
C THR A 121 -2.88 -4.44 -1.58
N LEU A 122 -1.70 -4.75 -1.04
CA LEU A 122 -0.54 -5.10 -1.86
C LEU A 122 -0.76 -6.39 -2.65
N ASP A 123 -1.38 -7.40 -2.04
CA ASP A 123 -1.73 -8.64 -2.74
C ASP A 123 -2.73 -8.40 -3.89
N MET A 124 -3.72 -7.55 -3.65
CA MET A 124 -4.69 -7.16 -4.66
C MET A 124 -4.05 -6.39 -5.81
N LEU A 125 -3.16 -5.44 -5.50
CA LEU A 125 -2.42 -4.69 -6.51
C LEU A 125 -1.46 -5.59 -7.29
N GLU A 126 -0.82 -6.58 -6.64
CA GLU A 126 -0.06 -7.63 -7.33
C GLU A 126 -0.95 -8.48 -8.24
N GLY A 127 -2.23 -8.67 -7.93
CA GLY A 127 -3.22 -9.33 -8.78
C GLY A 127 -3.59 -8.51 -10.02
N LEU A 128 -3.61 -7.19 -9.89
CA LEU A 128 -4.01 -6.23 -10.94
C LEU A 128 -2.87 -5.83 -11.87
N ARG A 129 -1.69 -5.52 -11.33
CA ARG A 129 -0.53 -5.01 -12.08
C ARG A 129 0.80 -5.58 -11.59
N ARG A 130 1.87 -5.27 -12.33
CA ARG A 130 3.24 -5.44 -11.83
C ARG A 130 3.62 -4.22 -10.97
N PRO A 131 4.56 -4.38 -10.02
CA PRO A 131 5.32 -5.59 -9.70
C PRO A 131 4.65 -6.44 -8.59
N ARG A 132 5.31 -7.55 -8.21
CA ARG A 132 4.85 -8.44 -7.13
C ARG A 132 5.04 -7.82 -5.76
N PHE A 133 4.36 -8.39 -4.74
CA PHE A 133 4.42 -7.96 -3.34
C PHE A 133 5.83 -7.66 -2.87
N GLN A 134 6.79 -8.58 -3.07
CA GLN A 134 8.16 -8.39 -2.56
C GLN A 134 8.79 -7.12 -3.12
N ARG A 135 8.61 -6.87 -4.42
CA ARG A 135 9.17 -5.67 -5.06
C ARG A 135 8.47 -4.39 -4.60
N MET A 136 7.18 -4.45 -4.26
CA MET A 136 6.46 -3.32 -3.64
C MET A 136 6.95 -3.01 -2.22
N CYS A 137 7.63 -3.95 -1.56
CA CYS A 137 8.22 -3.75 -0.24
C CYS A 137 9.70 -3.33 -0.29
N GLU A 138 10.29 -3.19 -1.47
CA GLU A 138 11.67 -2.74 -1.65
C GLU A 138 11.75 -1.20 -1.62
N LEU A 139 12.67 -0.65 -0.82
CA LEU A 139 12.81 0.79 -0.63
C LEU A 139 13.09 1.55 -1.94
N SER A 140 14.01 1.04 -2.76
CA SER A 140 14.33 1.62 -4.07
C SER A 140 13.13 1.67 -5.01
N TYR A 141 12.24 0.68 -4.93
CA TYR A 141 11.01 0.67 -5.72
C TYR A 141 10.02 1.71 -5.21
N ALA A 142 9.81 1.79 -3.89
CA ALA A 142 8.92 2.77 -3.27
C ALA A 142 9.40 4.21 -3.53
N GLU A 143 10.69 4.48 -3.40
CA GLU A 143 11.29 5.77 -3.74
C GLU A 143 11.11 6.13 -5.22
N ARG A 144 11.32 5.16 -6.12
CA ARG A 144 11.12 5.39 -7.56
C ARG A 144 9.67 5.70 -7.86
N ALA A 145 8.72 4.96 -7.26
CA ALA A 145 7.30 5.24 -7.40
C ALA A 145 6.96 6.64 -6.89
N LEU A 146 7.50 7.06 -5.74
CA LEU A 146 7.29 8.41 -5.22
C LEU A 146 7.86 9.49 -6.15
N ARG A 147 9.08 9.31 -6.67
CA ARG A 147 9.69 10.23 -7.65
C ARG A 147 8.85 10.34 -8.92
N GLU A 148 8.38 9.21 -9.44
CA GLU A 148 7.48 9.16 -10.60
C GLU A 148 6.20 9.94 -10.32
N MET A 149 5.54 9.70 -9.19
CA MET A 149 4.32 10.42 -8.81
C MET A 149 4.55 11.92 -8.63
N THR A 150 5.70 12.30 -8.10
CA THR A 150 6.11 13.72 -7.98
C THR A 150 6.23 14.38 -9.35
N GLY A 151 6.76 13.66 -10.35
CA GLY A 151 6.87 14.18 -11.72
C GLY A 151 5.56 14.22 -12.51
N LEU A 152 4.55 13.44 -12.11
CA LEU A 152 3.25 13.35 -12.79
C LEU A 152 2.17 14.29 -12.21
N MET A 153 2.48 15.00 -11.13
CA MET A 153 1.58 15.94 -10.48
C MET A 153 2.12 17.36 -10.62
N SER A 154 1.22 18.35 -10.71
CA SER A 154 1.61 19.74 -10.47
C SER A 154 2.02 19.90 -9.01
N GLU A 155 2.86 20.89 -8.71
CA GLU A 155 3.26 21.20 -7.33
C GLU A 155 2.05 21.38 -6.40
N ALA A 156 1.03 22.11 -6.87
CA ALA A 156 -0.21 22.35 -6.13
C ALA A 156 -0.96 21.05 -5.78
N ALA A 157 -1.15 20.14 -6.74
CA ALA A 157 -1.76 18.84 -6.47
C ALA A 157 -0.87 17.97 -5.56
N GLY A 158 0.45 18.03 -5.76
CA GLY A 158 1.45 17.31 -5.00
C GLY A 158 1.45 17.68 -3.52
N ARG A 159 1.27 18.97 -3.18
CA ARG A 159 1.17 19.46 -1.78
C ARG A 159 0.05 18.78 -0.99
N VAL A 160 -1.03 18.37 -1.67
CA VAL A 160 -2.17 17.68 -1.04
C VAL A 160 -1.99 16.16 -1.06
N LEU A 161 -1.61 15.59 -2.21
CA LEU A 161 -1.67 14.14 -2.44
C LEU A 161 -0.40 13.40 -2.02
N LEU A 162 0.79 14.01 -2.12
CA LEU A 162 2.06 13.32 -1.86
C LEU A 162 2.54 13.23 -0.40
N PRO A 163 2.09 14.04 0.58
CA PRO A 163 2.62 13.96 1.94
C PRO A 163 2.47 12.57 2.57
N ARG A 164 1.32 11.92 2.36
CA ARG A 164 1.05 10.57 2.87
C ARG A 164 1.98 9.52 2.23
N ALA A 165 2.16 9.59 0.91
CA ALA A 165 3.08 8.72 0.19
C ALA A 165 4.54 8.93 0.62
N THR A 166 4.94 10.19 0.84
CA THR A 166 6.29 10.54 1.31
C THR A 166 6.56 9.94 2.69
N GLN A 167 5.61 10.05 3.60
CA GLN A 167 5.69 9.43 4.94
C GLN A 167 5.78 7.91 4.87
N ALA A 168 5.10 7.27 3.92
CA ALA A 168 5.19 5.82 3.73
C ALA A 168 6.60 5.37 3.32
N VAL A 169 7.24 6.10 2.41
CA VAL A 169 8.62 5.80 1.97
C VAL A 169 9.61 6.03 3.12
N ALA A 170 9.44 7.10 3.90
CA ALA A 170 10.25 7.33 5.10
C ALA A 170 10.07 6.23 6.14
N ALA A 171 8.83 5.78 6.38
CA ALA A 171 8.52 4.64 7.26
C ALA A 171 9.15 3.33 6.78
N LEU A 172 9.17 3.07 5.48
CA LEU A 172 9.85 1.89 4.92
C LEU A 172 11.37 1.96 5.12
N ARG A 173 11.97 3.15 5.03
CA ARG A 173 13.39 3.35 5.36
C ARG A 173 13.65 3.09 6.84
N GLN A 174 12.85 3.66 7.73
CA GLN A 174 12.98 3.43 9.17
C GLN A 174 12.87 1.94 9.52
N LEU A 175 11.94 1.21 8.87
CA LEU A 175 11.86 -0.24 9.02
C LEU A 175 13.15 -0.95 8.58
N GLN A 176 13.81 -0.47 7.52
CA GLN A 176 15.12 -1.01 7.10
C GLN A 176 16.21 -0.80 8.14
N ASP A 177 16.16 0.31 8.86
CA ASP A 177 17.12 0.67 9.90
C ASP A 177 16.90 -0.13 11.20
N GLY A 178 15.77 -0.83 11.35
CA GLY A 178 15.42 -1.66 12.52
C GLY A 178 16.20 -2.99 12.64
N PHE A 179 17.03 -3.34 11.64
CA PHE A 179 17.95 -4.47 11.73
C PHE A 179 19.18 -4.11 12.58
N PHE A 180 19.29 -4.69 13.77
CA PHE A 180 20.29 -4.28 14.77
C PHE A 180 21.31 -5.38 15.14
N ALA A 181 21.06 -6.65 14.81
CA ALA A 181 21.88 -7.76 15.27
C ALA A 181 23.29 -7.74 14.64
N LEU A 182 24.24 -7.09 15.33
CA LEU A 182 25.61 -6.87 14.85
C LEU A 182 26.31 -8.15 14.39
N SER A 183 26.08 -9.27 15.08
CA SER A 183 26.65 -10.59 14.71
C SER A 183 26.12 -11.14 13.37
N ARG A 184 25.01 -10.59 12.87
CA ARG A 184 24.39 -10.95 11.59
C ARG A 184 24.59 -9.87 10.53
N LEU A 185 25.09 -8.69 10.87
CA LEU A 185 25.35 -7.63 9.90
C LEU A 185 26.74 -7.80 9.29
N GLN A 186 26.79 -7.99 7.98
CA GLN A 186 28.04 -8.18 7.24
C GLN A 186 27.98 -7.43 5.91
N ASN A 187 29.02 -6.64 5.61
CA ASN A 187 29.14 -5.88 4.34
C ASN A 187 27.90 -5.03 4.00
N GLY A 188 27.23 -4.45 5.01
CA GLY A 188 26.01 -3.66 4.82
C GLY A 188 24.76 -4.48 4.47
N GLY A 189 24.78 -5.79 4.70
CA GLY A 189 23.65 -6.69 4.55
C GLY A 189 23.45 -7.59 5.77
N LEU A 190 22.41 -8.41 5.73
CA LEU A 190 22.07 -9.38 6.74
C LEU A 190 22.50 -10.79 6.31
N LEU A 191 23.28 -11.45 7.16
CA LEU A 191 23.71 -12.83 7.00
C LEU A 191 22.55 -13.78 7.33
N VAL A 192 22.02 -14.46 6.33
CA VAL A 192 20.89 -15.39 6.47
C VAL A 192 21.24 -16.76 5.89
N PRO A 193 20.76 -17.87 6.50
CA PRO A 193 20.93 -19.19 5.94
C PRO A 193 20.06 -19.38 4.69
N ASN A 194 20.59 -20.06 3.69
CA ASN A 194 19.80 -20.55 2.56
C ASN A 194 19.12 -21.90 2.89
N LYS A 195 18.43 -22.50 1.91
CA LYS A 195 17.75 -23.79 2.08
C LYS A 195 18.68 -24.96 2.42
N ASN A 196 19.95 -24.85 2.07
CA ASN A 196 20.97 -25.88 2.31
C ASN A 196 21.74 -25.61 3.62
N GLY A 197 21.34 -24.59 4.40
CA GLY A 197 22.00 -24.19 5.64
C GLY A 197 23.28 -23.38 5.44
N THR A 198 23.72 -23.10 4.21
CA THR A 198 24.89 -22.24 3.98
C THR A 198 24.49 -20.77 4.08
N GLU A 199 25.34 -19.99 4.74
CA GLU A 199 25.07 -18.57 4.96
C GLU A 199 25.30 -17.77 3.67
N ARG A 200 24.45 -16.75 3.47
CA ARG A 200 24.58 -15.77 2.41
C ARG A 200 24.28 -14.38 2.94
N VAL A 201 24.95 -13.37 2.40
CA VAL A 201 24.63 -11.97 2.68
C VAL A 201 23.46 -11.54 1.80
N MET A 202 22.38 -11.08 2.43
CA MET A 202 21.20 -10.48 1.81
C MET A 202 21.27 -8.96 2.02
N SER A 203 20.99 -8.15 1.00
CA SER A 203 20.92 -6.69 1.22
C SER A 203 19.81 -6.35 2.22
N LEU A 204 19.97 -5.27 2.99
CA LEU A 204 18.95 -4.86 3.97
C LEU A 204 17.60 -4.58 3.32
N GLU A 205 17.59 -4.04 2.09
CA GLU A 205 16.37 -3.86 1.30
C GLU A 205 15.64 -5.19 1.04
N MET A 206 16.38 -6.23 0.63
CA MET A 206 15.81 -7.57 0.44
C MET A 206 15.39 -8.20 1.77
N ALA A 207 16.10 -7.90 2.86
CA ALA A 207 15.76 -8.35 4.20
C ALA A 207 14.43 -7.74 4.69
N VAL A 208 14.20 -6.44 4.50
CA VAL A 208 12.91 -5.79 4.80
C VAL A 208 11.77 -6.40 3.99
N SER A 209 11.97 -6.57 2.69
CA SER A 209 10.95 -7.17 1.82
C SER A 209 10.59 -8.59 2.26
N ALA A 210 11.61 -9.39 2.63
CA ALA A 210 11.41 -10.73 3.17
C ALA A 210 10.74 -10.71 4.56
N TYR A 211 11.15 -9.79 5.44
CA TYR A 211 10.59 -9.60 6.78
C TYR A 211 9.09 -9.24 6.71
N LEU A 212 8.71 -8.29 5.86
CA LEU A 212 7.30 -7.94 5.64
C LEU A 212 6.47 -9.11 5.11
N ARG A 213 7.06 -9.98 4.29
CA ARG A 213 6.42 -11.23 3.86
C ARG A 213 6.24 -12.21 5.02
N VAL A 214 7.23 -12.35 5.92
CA VAL A 214 7.10 -13.18 7.13
C VAL A 214 5.96 -12.67 8.01
N LEU A 215 5.89 -11.35 8.23
CA LEU A 215 4.83 -10.72 9.02
C LEU A 215 3.44 -10.91 8.38
N ARG A 216 3.33 -10.74 7.06
CA ARG A 216 2.10 -11.04 6.31
C ARG A 216 1.63 -12.48 6.55
N ASN A 217 2.55 -13.44 6.54
CA ASN A 217 2.25 -14.86 6.71
C ASN A 217 2.05 -15.28 8.18
N GLY A 218 2.33 -14.39 9.14
CA GLY A 218 2.24 -14.65 10.57
C GLY A 218 0.83 -14.97 11.10
N GLY A 219 -0.22 -14.72 10.29
CA GLY A 219 -1.61 -15.06 10.63
C GLY A 219 -1.87 -16.57 10.82
N HIS A 220 -0.97 -17.43 10.33
CA HIS A 220 -1.05 -18.89 10.50
C HIS A 220 -0.13 -19.44 11.62
N ALA A 221 0.30 -18.57 12.54
CA ALA A 221 1.35 -18.78 13.53
C ALA A 221 2.75 -18.97 12.90
N TYR A 222 3.77 -18.41 13.56
CA TYR A 222 5.17 -18.47 13.09
C TYR A 222 5.82 -19.87 13.16
N GLY A 223 5.06 -20.89 13.59
CA GLY A 223 5.50 -22.28 13.77
C GLY A 223 5.15 -23.24 12.63
N GLY A 224 4.77 -22.74 11.44
CA GLY A 224 4.53 -23.55 10.24
C GLY A 224 5.81 -24.19 9.68
N ARG A 225 5.94 -24.42 8.36
CA ARG A 225 7.23 -24.82 7.73
C ARG A 225 8.03 -23.54 7.41
N PRO A 226 8.83 -22.99 8.33
CA PRO A 226 9.48 -21.70 8.13
C PRO A 226 10.67 -21.91 7.20
N GLN A 227 10.99 -20.94 6.34
CA GLN A 227 12.30 -20.99 5.71
C GLN A 227 13.37 -20.69 6.76
N PRO A 228 14.57 -21.31 6.68
CA PRO A 228 15.64 -21.05 7.64
C PRO A 228 15.95 -19.55 7.84
N ALA A 229 15.81 -18.75 6.78
CA ALA A 229 15.99 -17.31 6.83
C ALA A 229 14.93 -16.56 7.65
N ASP A 230 13.70 -17.08 7.76
CA ASP A 230 12.58 -16.38 8.41
C ASP A 230 12.84 -16.20 9.92
N GLY A 231 13.41 -17.22 10.57
CA GLY A 231 13.79 -17.13 11.99
C GLY A 231 14.89 -16.10 12.24
N VAL A 232 15.86 -15.99 11.32
CA VAL A 232 16.91 -14.96 11.41
C VAL A 232 16.34 -13.56 11.21
N LEU A 233 15.44 -13.39 10.24
CA LEU A 233 14.77 -12.10 10.00
C LEU A 233 14.00 -11.62 11.23
N LEU A 234 13.26 -12.52 11.89
CA LEU A 234 12.51 -12.21 13.11
C LEU A 234 13.43 -11.90 14.29
N ALA A 235 14.55 -12.63 14.44
CA ALA A 235 15.47 -12.45 15.56
C ALA A 235 16.42 -11.25 15.39
N ALA A 236 16.65 -10.79 14.16
CA ALA A 236 17.62 -9.73 13.85
C ALA A 236 17.01 -8.33 13.76
N HIS A 237 15.68 -8.20 13.81
CA HIS A 237 14.94 -6.95 13.74
C HIS A 237 14.32 -6.61 15.10
N ASP A 238 14.24 -5.33 15.45
CA ASP A 238 13.68 -4.84 16.72
C ASP A 238 12.15 -5.03 16.88
N GLY A 239 11.45 -5.48 15.85
CA GLY A 239 10.00 -5.64 15.83
C GLY A 239 9.19 -4.34 15.70
N ASP A 240 9.82 -3.16 15.65
CA ASP A 240 9.10 -1.90 15.45
C ASP A 240 8.63 -1.79 14.00
N ILE A 241 7.35 -1.51 13.81
CA ILE A 241 6.76 -1.32 12.49
C ILE A 241 6.16 0.08 12.44
N PRO A 242 6.82 1.01 11.74
CA PRO A 242 6.38 2.40 11.71
C PRO A 242 4.94 2.53 11.20
N ALA A 243 4.11 3.28 11.91
CA ALA A 243 2.68 3.45 11.59
C ALA A 243 2.41 4.07 10.20
N GLY A 244 3.40 4.76 9.61
CA GLY A 244 3.34 5.31 8.26
C GLY A 244 3.45 4.25 7.16
N LEU A 245 3.96 3.05 7.45
CA LEU A 245 4.22 2.00 6.46
C LEU A 245 2.96 1.60 5.68
N ALA A 246 1.80 1.58 6.36
CA ALA A 246 0.53 1.22 5.75
C ALA A 246 0.14 2.12 4.57
N ASP A 247 0.70 3.33 4.52
CA ASP A 247 0.43 4.30 3.45
C ASP A 247 1.20 3.98 2.15
N LEU A 248 2.01 2.92 2.11
CA LEU A 248 2.56 2.36 0.86
C LEU A 248 1.44 1.91 -0.07
N ALA A 249 0.35 1.37 0.48
CA ALA A 249 -0.84 1.02 -0.30
C ALA A 249 -1.42 2.23 -1.04
N TYR A 250 -1.42 3.41 -0.38
CA TYR A 250 -1.88 4.65 -1.00
C TYR A 250 -0.93 5.13 -2.11
N LEU A 251 0.39 5.08 -1.89
CA LEU A 251 1.37 5.38 -2.95
C LEU A 251 1.14 4.51 -4.19
N TYR A 252 0.93 3.21 -4.01
CA TYR A 252 0.72 2.31 -5.14
C TYR A 252 -0.66 2.39 -5.78
N LEU A 253 -1.67 2.87 -5.05
CA LEU A 253 -2.95 3.27 -5.64
C LEU A 253 -2.77 4.53 -6.51
N LEU A 254 -2.05 5.53 -6.04
CA LEU A 254 -1.72 6.73 -6.84
C LEU A 254 -0.99 6.37 -8.13
N GLN A 255 -0.02 5.45 -8.05
CA GLN A 255 0.70 4.97 -9.23
C GLN A 255 -0.20 4.21 -10.20
N LEU A 256 -1.15 3.40 -9.72
CA LEU A 256 -2.15 2.75 -10.57
C LEU A 256 -3.02 3.79 -11.30
N LEU A 257 -3.48 4.81 -10.57
CA LEU A 257 -4.28 5.93 -11.09
C LEU A 257 -3.54 6.77 -12.13
N ALA A 258 -2.23 6.97 -11.93
CA ALA A 258 -1.40 7.72 -12.85
C ALA A 258 -1.07 6.93 -14.13
N ARG A 259 -1.04 5.60 -14.05
CA ARG A 259 -0.68 4.69 -15.14
C ARG A 259 -1.68 3.54 -15.34
N PRO A 260 -2.95 3.85 -15.62
CA PRO A 260 -3.97 2.82 -15.77
C PRO A 260 -3.72 1.90 -16.99
N GLN A 261 -2.97 2.37 -18.00
CA GLN A 261 -2.59 1.59 -19.17
C GLN A 261 -1.74 0.34 -18.83
N ASP A 262 -1.08 0.33 -17.67
CA ASP A 262 -0.31 -0.84 -17.22
C ASP A 262 -1.23 -2.06 -16.94
N LEU A 263 -2.54 -1.84 -16.78
CA LEU A 263 -3.55 -2.90 -16.68
C LEU A 263 -3.69 -3.68 -18.00
N ARG A 264 -3.58 -3.01 -19.17
CA ARG A 264 -3.69 -3.65 -20.48
C ARG A 264 -2.53 -4.61 -20.75
N HIS A 265 -1.30 -4.22 -20.41
CA HIS A 265 -0.10 -5.02 -20.66
C HIS A 265 -0.13 -6.39 -19.95
N ARG A 266 -0.73 -6.47 -18.76
CA ARG A 266 -0.89 -7.75 -18.07
C ARG A 266 -1.93 -8.65 -18.74
N ARG A 267 -3.03 -8.08 -19.22
CA ARG A 267 -4.11 -8.84 -19.87
C ARG A 267 -3.60 -9.49 -21.16
N ALA A 268 -2.86 -8.73 -21.98
CA ALA A 268 -2.19 -9.24 -23.17
C ALA A 268 -1.21 -10.40 -22.84
N ALA A 269 -0.41 -10.25 -21.77
CA ALA A 269 0.51 -11.31 -21.35
C ALA A 269 -0.20 -12.60 -20.86
N ARG A 270 -1.37 -12.48 -20.19
CA ARG A 270 -2.19 -13.64 -19.78
C ARG A 270 -2.77 -14.38 -20.97
N GLN A 271 -3.23 -13.66 -22.00
CA GLN A 271 -3.77 -14.25 -23.23
C GLN A 271 -2.71 -15.07 -23.97
N THR A 272 -1.46 -14.59 -24.03
CA THR A 272 -0.36 -15.35 -24.67
C THR A 272 0.04 -16.62 -23.94
N THR A 273 -0.08 -16.66 -22.61
CA THR A 273 0.27 -17.86 -21.82
C THR A 273 -0.82 -18.93 -21.76
N ALA A 274 -2.08 -18.57 -22.03
CA ALA A 274 -3.20 -19.51 -22.04
C ALA A 274 -3.39 -20.24 -23.38
N GLY A 275 -2.57 -19.92 -24.39
CA GLY A 275 -2.60 -20.53 -25.74
C GLY A 275 -1.47 -21.52 -26.03
N GLY A 276 -0.75 -22.00 -25.02
CA GLY A 276 0.25 -23.06 -25.18
C GLY A 276 -0.38 -24.45 -25.04
N PRO A 277 -0.12 -25.39 -25.96
CA PRO A 277 -0.70 -26.74 -25.95
C PRO A 277 -0.31 -27.58 -24.72
#